data_AF-A0A8C6DX35-F1
#
_entry.id   AF-A0A8C6DX35-F1
#
_cell.length_a   1.000
_cell.length_b   1.000
_cell.length_c   1.000
_cell.angle_alpha   90.00
_cell.angle_beta   90.00
_cell.angle_gamma   90.00
#
_symmetry.space_group_name_H-M   'P 1'
#
loop_
_entity.id
_entity.type
_entity.pdbx_description
1 polymer ?
#
loop_
_entity_poly.entity_id
_entity_poly.type
_entity_poly.pdbx_seq_one_letter_code
_entity_poly.pdbx_strand_id
1 'polypeptide(L)'
;MTFQPRLASSGTSHRVPLDSGVSYIVAVYHSMKEELRRSTPGSTPVRRRGASQLSQEAQGEAGALPGMITFSQDYVANELTQNFFTITQKIQKKVTGSRNSTELSEMFPVLPGSHLLLNNPALEFIKYVCKVLSLDTNITNQVNKLNRDLLRLVDVGEFSEEAQFRDPCRSYVLPEVICHNCNFCRDLDLCKDPSFSQDGSVLPQWLCSNCQVAYDSSVIEMALVEALQKKLMAFTLQDLVCLKCRGVKETNMAVYCSCAGGFSLTIHTKVFMEQIGIFRNIAQHYGMSYLKETLDWLQLQNPQVGH
;
A
#
# COMPACT_ATOMS: atom_id res chain seq x y z
N MET A 1 4.33 -2.98 9.21
CA MET A 1 4.05 -1.53 9.18
C MET A 1 3.93 -1.03 10.61
N THR A 2 5.05 -0.68 11.24
CA THR A 2 5.08 -0.05 12.56
C THR A 2 4.98 1.45 12.37
N PHE A 3 3.84 2.05 12.74
CA PHE A 3 3.74 3.49 12.91
C PHE A 3 4.57 3.89 14.14
N GLN A 4 5.72 4.51 13.91
CA GLN A 4 6.40 5.30 14.94
C GLN A 4 6.35 6.77 14.51
N PRO A 5 5.49 7.60 15.12
CA PRO A 5 5.60 9.03 14.94
C PRO A 5 6.90 9.53 15.60
N ARG A 6 7.68 10.35 14.88
CA ARG A 6 8.77 11.13 15.48
C ARG A 6 8.15 12.16 16.41
N LEU A 7 8.13 11.89 17.71
CA LEU A 7 7.82 12.89 18.73
C LEU A 7 9.12 13.55 19.18
N ALA A 8 9.23 14.85 18.90
CA ALA A 8 10.14 15.73 19.61
C ALA A 8 9.72 15.78 21.09
N SER A 9 10.66 15.43 21.97
CA SER A 9 10.79 15.86 23.37
C SER A 9 9.52 16.21 24.16
N SER A 10 8.69 15.22 24.44
CA SER A 10 7.92 15.17 25.70
C SER A 10 7.53 13.73 25.97
N GLY A 11 8.02 13.17 27.07
CA GLY A 11 7.92 11.75 27.38
C GLY A 11 6.50 11.29 27.66
N THR A 12 5.82 10.80 26.64
CA THR A 12 4.81 9.74 26.73
C THR A 12 4.77 8.97 25.41
N SER A 13 5.39 7.79 25.38
CA SER A 13 5.31 6.87 24.24
C SER A 13 3.89 6.26 24.17
N HIS A 14 2.98 6.96 23.50
CA HIS A 14 1.64 6.44 23.24
C HIS A 14 1.66 5.60 21.96
N ARG A 15 1.97 4.30 22.12
CA ARG A 15 1.70 3.30 21.08
C ARG A 15 0.19 3.19 20.90
N VAL A 16 -0.35 3.65 19.77
CA VAL A 16 -1.68 3.24 19.32
C VAL A 16 -1.53 1.78 18.87
N PRO A 17 -2.25 0.80 19.46
CA PRO A 17 -2.05 -0.58 19.11
C PRO A 17 -2.59 -0.82 17.70
N LEU A 18 -1.67 -1.01 16.74
CA LEU A 18 -1.96 -1.64 15.45
C LEU A 18 -2.15 -3.16 15.57
N ASP A 19 -2.20 -3.69 16.81
CA ASP A 19 -2.36 -5.11 17.12
C ASP A 19 -3.69 -5.70 16.67
N SER A 20 -4.71 -4.89 16.35
CA SER A 20 -6.06 -5.41 16.03
C SER A 20 -6.16 -6.11 14.67
N GLY A 21 -5.37 -5.72 13.65
CA GLY A 21 -5.31 -6.43 12.37
C GLY A 21 -4.48 -7.72 12.44
N VAL A 22 -3.40 -7.68 13.23
CA VAL A 22 -2.57 -8.84 13.57
C VAL A 22 -3.37 -9.83 14.41
N SER A 23 -4.24 -9.34 15.30
CA SER A 23 -5.14 -10.15 16.13
C SER A 23 -6.10 -10.99 15.29
N TYR A 24 -6.66 -10.47 14.18
CA TYR A 24 -7.52 -11.26 13.30
C TYR A 24 -6.76 -12.42 12.65
N ILE A 25 -5.63 -12.14 11.99
CA ILE A 25 -4.82 -13.15 11.30
C ILE A 25 -4.34 -14.22 12.29
N VAL A 26 -3.88 -13.80 13.47
CA VAL A 26 -3.44 -14.70 14.54
C VAL A 26 -4.61 -15.53 15.10
N ALA A 27 -5.79 -14.93 15.31
CA ALA A 27 -6.97 -15.64 15.78
C ALA A 27 -7.47 -16.68 14.76
N VAL A 28 -7.50 -16.33 13.47
CA VAL A 28 -7.86 -17.26 12.38
C VAL A 28 -6.83 -18.39 12.30
N TYR A 29 -5.54 -18.08 12.39
CA TYR A 29 -4.48 -19.09 12.42
C TYR A 29 -4.60 -20.05 13.61
N HIS A 30 -4.91 -19.55 14.81
CA HIS A 30 -5.13 -20.39 15.98
C HIS A 30 -6.39 -21.26 15.85
N SER A 31 -7.49 -20.70 15.35
CA SER A 31 -8.73 -21.44 15.06
C SER A 31 -8.49 -22.55 14.02
N MET A 32 -7.74 -22.25 12.95
CA MET A 32 -7.31 -23.23 11.96
C MET A 32 -6.52 -24.38 12.57
N LYS A 33 -5.56 -24.06 13.45
CA LYS A 33 -4.73 -25.05 14.13
C LYS A 33 -5.54 -25.92 15.11
N GLU A 34 -6.56 -25.36 15.73
CA GLU A 34 -7.45 -26.09 16.65
C GLU A 34 -8.41 -27.03 15.90
N GLU A 35 -9.02 -26.57 14.81
CA GLU A 35 -9.86 -27.42 13.95
C GLU A 35 -9.05 -28.55 13.28
N LEU A 36 -7.80 -28.29 12.89
CA LEU A 36 -6.91 -29.35 12.37
C LEU A 36 -6.58 -30.39 13.46
N ARG A 37 -6.42 -29.96 14.72
CA ARG A 37 -6.24 -30.86 15.88
C ARG A 37 -7.49 -31.66 16.22
N ARG A 38 -8.69 -31.10 16.00
CA ARG A 38 -9.95 -31.85 16.15
C ARG A 38 -10.16 -32.86 15.02
N SER A 39 -9.58 -32.59 13.85
CA SER A 39 -9.70 -33.40 12.63
C SER A 39 -8.63 -34.50 12.49
N THR A 40 -7.68 -34.64 13.44
CA THR A 40 -6.70 -35.73 13.39
C THR A 40 -7.37 -37.10 13.48
N PRO A 41 -7.11 -38.03 12.55
CA PRO A 41 -7.70 -39.38 12.58
C PRO A 41 -7.26 -40.12 13.84
N GLY A 42 -8.21 -40.49 14.70
CA GLY A 42 -7.93 -41.26 15.92
C GLY A 42 -8.90 -41.05 17.08
N SER A 43 -9.80 -40.07 17.01
CA SER A 43 -10.73 -39.74 18.12
C SER A 43 -12.22 -39.93 17.80
N THR A 44 -12.56 -40.59 16.69
CA THR A 44 -13.93 -41.08 16.47
C THR A 44 -14.12 -42.40 17.22
N PRO A 45 -15.19 -42.56 18.02
CA PRO A 45 -15.49 -43.85 18.64
C PRO A 45 -15.64 -44.91 17.56
N VAL A 46 -14.83 -45.96 17.61
CA VAL A 46 -14.91 -47.09 16.68
C VAL A 46 -16.24 -47.80 16.89
N ARG A 47 -17.25 -47.44 16.10
CA ARG A 47 -18.46 -48.25 15.96
C ARG A 47 -18.11 -49.42 15.06
N ARG A 48 -18.07 -50.64 15.62
CA ARG A 48 -17.89 -51.89 14.86
C ARG A 48 -18.84 -51.88 13.65
N ARG A 49 -18.30 -51.75 12.43
CA ARG A 49 -19.06 -51.88 11.18
C ARG A 49 -19.13 -53.35 10.78
N GLY A 50 -20.37 -53.84 10.61
CA GLY A 50 -20.65 -54.99 9.76
C GLY A 50 -20.44 -54.62 8.28
N ALA A 51 -20.13 -55.62 7.47
CA ALA A 51 -19.71 -55.47 6.09
C ALA A 51 -20.76 -54.81 5.19
N SER A 52 -20.36 -53.76 4.45
CA SER A 52 -20.54 -53.66 2.99
C SER A 52 -20.17 -52.26 2.44
N GLN A 53 -19.44 -52.33 1.32
CA GLN A 53 -19.25 -51.37 0.22
C GLN A 53 -18.50 -50.05 0.47
N LEU A 54 -17.37 -49.95 -0.25
CA LEU A 54 -16.53 -48.78 -0.46
C LEU A 54 -17.31 -47.69 -1.19
N SER A 55 -17.53 -46.56 -0.53
CA SER A 55 -17.94 -45.30 -1.16
C SER A 55 -16.68 -44.45 -1.35
N GLN A 56 -16.52 -43.92 -2.56
CA GLN A 56 -15.41 -43.07 -2.97
C GLN A 56 -15.24 -41.88 -2.03
N GLU A 57 -14.01 -41.67 -1.56
CA GLU A 57 -13.60 -40.44 -0.90
C GLU A 57 -13.69 -39.29 -1.92
N ALA A 58 -14.57 -38.34 -1.65
CA ALA A 58 -14.60 -37.07 -2.35
C ALA A 58 -13.27 -36.35 -2.06
N GLN A 59 -12.49 -36.10 -3.11
CA GLN A 59 -11.35 -35.20 -3.09
C GLN A 59 -11.81 -33.85 -2.52
N GLY A 60 -11.37 -33.53 -1.30
CA GLY A 60 -11.66 -32.26 -0.66
C GLY A 60 -11.07 -31.11 -1.45
N GLU A 61 -11.94 -30.27 -2.00
CA GLU A 61 -11.58 -28.93 -2.42
C GLU A 61 -10.86 -28.21 -1.28
N ALA A 62 -9.84 -27.43 -1.61
CA ALA A 62 -9.10 -26.57 -0.70
C ALA A 62 -9.95 -25.37 -0.22
N GLY A 63 -11.15 -25.64 0.32
CA GLY A 63 -12.02 -24.68 0.97
C GLY A 63 -11.78 -24.66 2.47
N ALA A 64 -11.88 -23.47 3.08
CA ALA A 64 -11.86 -23.33 4.53
C ALA A 64 -12.98 -24.18 5.17
N LEU A 65 -12.67 -24.85 6.29
CA LEU A 65 -13.65 -25.65 7.01
C LEU A 65 -14.85 -24.77 7.44
N PRO A 66 -16.11 -25.24 7.33
CA PRO A 66 -17.29 -24.45 7.68
C PRO A 66 -17.24 -23.84 9.10
N GLY A 67 -16.67 -24.57 10.07
CA GLY A 67 -16.51 -24.08 11.45
C GLY A 67 -15.52 -22.90 11.59
N MET A 68 -14.50 -22.82 10.73
CA MET A 68 -13.60 -21.67 10.69
C MET A 68 -14.28 -20.44 10.13
N ILE A 69 -15.09 -20.61 9.08
CA ILE A 69 -15.83 -19.52 8.45
C ILE A 69 -16.78 -18.88 9.48
N THR A 70 -17.56 -19.70 10.20
CA THR A 70 -18.46 -19.20 11.24
C THR A 70 -17.72 -18.49 12.36
N PHE A 71 -16.58 -19.06 12.82
CA PHE A 71 -15.76 -18.42 13.83
C PHE A 71 -15.25 -17.04 13.38
N SER A 72 -14.70 -16.93 12.17
CA SER A 72 -14.21 -15.66 11.62
C SER A 72 -15.32 -14.63 11.54
N GLN A 73 -16.51 -15.03 11.09
CA GLN A 73 -17.68 -14.16 10.98
C GLN A 73 -18.13 -13.63 12.35
N ASP A 74 -18.22 -14.50 13.35
CA ASP A 74 -18.64 -14.13 14.71
C ASP A 74 -17.60 -13.26 15.42
N TYR A 75 -16.31 -13.57 15.23
CA TYR A 75 -15.22 -12.79 15.81
C TYR A 75 -15.18 -11.36 15.24
N VAL A 76 -15.41 -11.21 13.92
CA VAL A 76 -15.50 -9.89 13.30
C VAL A 76 -16.73 -9.13 13.79
N ALA A 77 -17.90 -9.78 13.78
CA ALA A 77 -19.18 -9.14 14.11
C ALA A 77 -19.26 -8.66 15.57
N ASN A 78 -18.59 -9.35 16.50
CA ASN A 78 -18.69 -9.07 17.93
C ASN A 78 -17.43 -8.38 18.46
N GLU A 79 -16.33 -9.13 18.57
CA GLU A 79 -15.10 -8.69 19.24
C GLU A 79 -14.40 -7.55 18.48
N LEU A 80 -14.10 -7.77 17.20
CA LEU A 80 -13.37 -6.77 16.41
C LEU A 80 -14.21 -5.52 16.18
N THR A 81 -15.52 -5.66 15.96
CA THR A 81 -16.41 -4.51 15.79
C THR A 81 -16.35 -3.61 17.02
N GLN A 82 -16.54 -4.13 18.23
CA GLN A 82 -16.47 -3.32 19.47
C GLN A 82 -15.09 -2.68 19.68
N ASN A 83 -14.02 -3.42 19.39
CA ASN A 83 -12.65 -2.92 19.48
C ASN A 83 -12.41 -1.75 18.50
N PHE A 84 -12.82 -1.89 17.23
CA PHE A 84 -12.64 -0.83 16.24
C PHE A 84 -13.49 0.40 16.51
N PHE A 85 -14.72 0.25 17.04
CA PHE A 85 -15.51 1.39 17.53
C PHE A 85 -14.76 2.15 18.62
N THR A 86 -14.24 1.42 19.61
CA THR A 86 -13.51 2.02 20.74
C THR A 86 -12.24 2.74 20.28
N ILE A 87 -11.47 2.13 19.36
CA ILE A 87 -10.25 2.74 18.83
C ILE A 87 -10.60 3.98 18.00
N THR A 88 -11.58 3.90 17.11
CA THR A 88 -12.00 5.03 16.26
C THR A 88 -12.48 6.20 17.10
N GLN A 89 -13.28 5.96 18.14
CA GLN A 89 -13.71 7.00 19.08
C GLN A 89 -12.54 7.62 19.85
N LYS A 90 -11.55 6.81 20.27
CA LYS A 90 -10.35 7.32 20.94
C LYS A 90 -9.53 8.21 20.02
N ILE A 91 -9.37 7.83 18.75
CA ILE A 91 -8.69 8.66 17.73
C ILE A 91 -9.48 9.96 17.55
N GLN A 92 -10.78 9.89 17.30
CA GLN A 92 -11.62 11.08 17.10
C GLN A 92 -11.63 12.04 18.32
N LYS A 93 -11.49 11.54 19.55
CA LYS A 93 -11.45 12.40 20.74
C LYS A 93 -10.08 13.00 21.03
N LYS A 94 -9.00 12.27 20.75
CA LYS A 94 -7.63 12.65 21.17
C LYS A 94 -6.80 13.28 20.06
N VAL A 95 -7.20 13.07 18.80
CA VAL A 95 -6.30 13.17 17.66
C VAL A 95 -6.81 14.13 16.60
N THR A 96 -8.12 14.16 16.35
CA THR A 96 -8.71 15.14 15.42
C THR A 96 -8.84 16.50 16.09
N GLY A 97 -7.73 17.23 16.17
CA GLY A 97 -7.75 18.69 16.28
C GLY A 97 -8.15 19.31 14.94
N SER A 98 -8.98 20.37 14.97
CA SER A 98 -9.58 21.10 13.85
C SER A 98 -9.96 20.26 12.61
N ARG A 99 -11.23 19.85 12.53
CA ARG A 99 -11.83 19.03 11.45
C ARG A 99 -11.64 19.54 10.00
N ASN A 100 -11.10 20.74 9.81
CA ASN A 100 -11.06 21.45 8.53
C ASN A 100 -9.65 21.96 8.17
N SER A 101 -8.57 21.21 8.43
CA SER A 101 -7.28 21.54 7.83
C SER A 101 -7.24 21.01 6.39
N THR A 102 -6.97 21.92 5.44
CA THR A 102 -6.57 21.57 4.07
C THR A 102 -5.15 21.01 4.01
N GLU A 103 -4.43 21.12 5.13
CA GLU A 103 -3.04 20.68 5.31
C GLU A 103 -2.95 19.22 5.79
N LEU A 104 -1.82 18.59 5.44
CA LEU A 104 -1.41 17.27 5.93
C LEU A 104 -1.39 17.23 7.45
N SER A 105 -1.95 16.18 8.04
CA SER A 105 -1.80 15.96 9.48
C SER A 105 -0.35 15.58 9.80
N GLU A 106 0.28 16.27 10.76
CA GLU A 106 1.65 16.00 11.24
C GLU A 106 1.86 14.56 11.76
N MET A 107 0.77 13.83 11.94
CA MET A 107 0.77 12.47 12.48
C MET A 107 1.11 11.40 11.46
N PHE A 108 0.99 11.71 10.17
CA PHE A 108 1.34 10.77 9.12
C PHE A 108 2.80 10.95 8.71
N PRO A 109 3.60 9.86 8.72
CA PRO A 109 4.96 9.94 8.25
C PRO A 109 4.98 10.22 6.74
N VAL A 110 5.89 11.10 6.32
CA VAL A 110 6.22 11.28 4.90
C VAL A 110 7.24 10.21 4.53
N LEU A 111 6.75 9.13 3.92
CA LEU A 111 7.56 8.03 3.40
C LEU A 111 7.82 8.23 1.90
N PRO A 112 8.79 7.52 1.29
CA PRO A 112 9.12 7.69 -0.12
C PRO A 112 7.91 7.51 -1.06
N GLY A 113 7.01 6.60 -0.72
CA GLY A 113 5.78 6.33 -1.50
C GLY A 113 4.59 7.23 -1.17
N SER A 114 4.71 8.16 -0.20
CA SER A 114 3.60 8.99 0.24
C SER A 114 3.17 9.98 -0.84
N HIS A 115 1.88 9.97 -1.19
CA HIS A 115 1.34 10.85 -2.23
C HIS A 115 -0.09 11.34 -1.97
N LEU A 116 -0.72 10.81 -0.92
CA LEU A 116 -2.06 11.21 -0.51
C LEU A 116 -1.97 12.30 0.55
N LEU A 117 -2.90 13.25 0.51
CA LEU A 117 -3.09 14.25 1.55
C LEU A 117 -3.99 13.66 2.65
N LEU A 118 -3.38 13.05 3.66
CA LEU A 118 -4.07 12.43 4.78
C LEU A 118 -4.27 13.45 5.91
N ASN A 119 -5.51 13.88 6.13
CA ASN A 119 -5.88 14.90 7.12
C ASN A 119 -6.76 14.38 8.26
N ASN A 120 -7.47 13.26 8.07
CA ASN A 120 -8.39 12.69 9.05
C ASN A 120 -7.90 11.31 9.55
N PRO A 121 -7.16 11.25 10.68
CA PRO A 121 -6.64 10.00 11.22
C PRO A 121 -7.68 8.92 11.52
N ALA A 122 -8.89 9.32 11.93
CA ALA A 122 -9.95 8.36 12.22
C ALA A 122 -10.49 7.72 10.93
N LEU A 123 -10.70 8.52 9.88
CA LEU A 123 -11.14 8.04 8.57
C LEU A 123 -10.10 7.10 7.93
N GLU A 124 -8.82 7.49 7.96
CA GLU A 124 -7.76 6.65 7.39
C GLU A 124 -7.57 5.34 8.16
N PHE A 125 -7.73 5.36 9.50
CA PHE A 125 -7.77 4.14 10.30
C PHE A 125 -8.88 3.18 9.83
N ILE A 126 -10.10 3.68 9.64
CA ILE A 126 -11.24 2.87 9.17
C ILE A 126 -10.92 2.26 7.80
N LYS A 127 -10.50 3.09 6.84
CA LYS A 127 -10.16 2.66 5.48
C LYS A 127 -9.13 1.54 5.48
N TYR A 128 -8.06 1.67 6.24
CA TYR A 128 -6.95 0.70 6.23
C TYR A 128 -7.34 -0.61 6.89
N VAL A 129 -8.00 -0.56 8.04
CA VAL A 129 -8.45 -1.77 8.74
C VAL A 129 -9.49 -2.52 7.91
N CYS A 130 -10.51 -1.82 7.41
CA CYS A 130 -11.54 -2.45 6.57
C CYS A 130 -10.97 -2.99 5.27
N LYS A 131 -9.98 -2.30 4.65
CA LYS A 131 -9.33 -2.81 3.45
C LYS A 131 -8.56 -4.10 3.71
N VAL A 132 -7.80 -4.19 4.81
CA VAL A 132 -7.07 -5.41 5.19
C VAL A 132 -8.05 -6.56 5.45
N LEU A 133 -9.14 -6.32 6.19
CA LEU A 133 -10.14 -7.36 6.45
C LEU A 133 -10.90 -7.79 5.20
N SER A 134 -11.11 -6.88 4.24
CA SER A 134 -11.77 -7.21 2.96
C SER A 134 -10.99 -8.19 2.08
N LEU A 135 -9.73 -8.50 2.42
CA LEU A 135 -8.94 -9.52 1.75
C LEU A 135 -9.47 -10.93 2.01
N ASP A 136 -10.21 -11.15 3.10
CA ASP A 136 -10.85 -12.43 3.41
C ASP A 136 -12.32 -12.43 2.91
N THR A 137 -12.57 -13.23 1.87
CA THR A 137 -13.88 -13.31 1.22
C THR A 137 -14.96 -13.88 2.14
N ASN A 138 -14.58 -14.65 3.16
CA ASN A 138 -15.51 -15.31 4.09
C ASN A 138 -16.23 -14.33 5.03
N ILE A 139 -15.68 -13.12 5.22
CA ILE A 139 -16.19 -12.10 6.15
C ILE A 139 -16.67 -10.83 5.45
N THR A 140 -16.85 -10.88 4.12
CA THR A 140 -17.20 -9.70 3.30
C THR A 140 -18.41 -8.93 3.84
N ASN A 141 -19.48 -9.63 4.23
CA ASN A 141 -20.71 -9.01 4.73
C ASN A 141 -20.50 -8.30 6.08
N GLN A 142 -19.72 -8.92 6.96
CA GLN A 142 -19.38 -8.43 8.29
C GLN A 142 -18.50 -7.18 8.16
N VAL A 143 -17.52 -7.20 7.25
CA VAL A 143 -16.65 -6.05 6.96
C VAL A 143 -17.44 -4.90 6.34
N ASN A 144 -18.36 -5.16 5.41
CA ASN A 144 -19.22 -4.13 4.82
C ASN A 144 -20.12 -3.46 5.88
N LYS A 145 -20.71 -4.26 6.78
CA LYS A 145 -21.48 -3.74 7.92
C LYS A 145 -20.61 -2.88 8.84
N LEU A 146 -19.44 -3.40 9.22
CA LEU A 146 -18.48 -2.68 10.06
C LEU A 146 -18.06 -1.34 9.43
N ASN A 147 -17.70 -1.34 8.14
CA ASN A 147 -17.28 -0.13 7.43
C ASN A 147 -18.37 0.93 7.46
N ARG A 148 -19.61 0.57 7.09
CA ARG A 148 -20.75 1.49 7.13
C ARG A 148 -20.98 2.06 8.53
N ASP A 149 -20.95 1.22 9.55
CA ASP A 149 -21.26 1.64 10.91
C ASP A 149 -20.12 2.51 11.51
N LEU A 150 -18.86 2.27 11.14
CA LEU A 150 -17.71 3.11 11.48
C LEU A 150 -17.70 4.44 10.71
N LEU A 151 -18.05 4.46 9.43
CA LEU A 151 -18.15 5.69 8.64
C LEU A 151 -19.23 6.63 9.19
N ARG A 152 -20.36 6.07 9.65
CA ARG A 152 -21.40 6.82 10.36
C ARG A 152 -20.89 7.46 11.65
N LEU A 153 -19.98 6.81 12.38
CA LEU A 153 -19.38 7.37 13.59
C LEU A 153 -18.53 8.62 13.30
N VAL A 154 -17.88 8.68 12.14
CA VAL A 154 -17.06 9.82 11.71
C VAL A 154 -17.80 10.83 10.84
N ASP A 155 -19.11 10.65 10.64
CA ASP A 155 -19.98 11.50 9.82
C ASP A 155 -19.57 11.58 8.34
N VAL A 156 -19.10 10.45 7.79
CA VAL A 156 -18.72 10.32 6.38
C VAL A 156 -19.67 9.36 5.67
N GLY A 157 -20.16 9.75 4.50
CA GLY A 157 -21.04 8.90 3.70
C GLY A 157 -20.29 7.73 3.06
N GLU A 158 -20.89 6.54 3.04
CA GLU A 158 -20.30 5.31 2.47
C GLU A 158 -19.92 5.44 0.98
N PHE A 159 -20.66 6.26 0.24
CA PHE A 159 -20.45 6.52 -1.19
C PHE A 159 -19.69 7.82 -1.47
N SER A 160 -19.17 8.48 -0.44
CA SER A 160 -18.36 9.69 -0.64
C SER A 160 -17.00 9.34 -1.25
N GLU A 161 -16.45 10.25 -2.05
CA GLU A 161 -15.08 10.13 -2.58
C GLU A 161 -14.03 10.02 -1.45
N GLU A 162 -14.29 10.70 -0.33
CA GLU A 162 -13.44 10.64 0.85
C GLU A 162 -13.50 9.29 1.56
N ALA A 163 -14.55 8.49 1.43
CA ALA A 163 -14.63 7.15 2.02
C ALA A 163 -13.87 6.08 1.23
N GLN A 164 -13.58 6.33 -0.05
CA GLN A 164 -12.92 5.36 -0.91
C GLN A 164 -11.47 5.13 -0.44
N PHE A 165 -11.11 3.86 -0.26
CA PHE A 165 -9.73 3.49 0.00
C PHE A 165 -8.87 3.78 -1.24
N ARG A 166 -7.79 4.53 -1.03
CA ARG A 166 -6.69 4.70 -1.99
C ARG A 166 -5.42 4.23 -1.31
N ASP A 167 -4.61 3.44 -2.03
CA ASP A 167 -3.33 2.96 -1.47
C ASP A 167 -2.47 4.19 -1.11
N PRO A 168 -2.04 4.36 0.15
CA PRO A 168 -1.22 5.51 0.54
C PRO A 168 0.21 5.45 0.00
N CYS A 169 0.70 4.26 -0.38
CA CYS A 169 2.10 4.02 -0.72
C CYS A 169 2.27 3.63 -2.19
N ARG A 170 2.83 4.55 -2.98
CA ARG A 170 3.32 4.20 -4.33
C ARG A 170 4.62 3.40 -4.22
N SER A 171 4.72 2.36 -5.04
CA SER A 171 5.96 1.61 -5.23
C SER A 171 6.78 2.18 -6.37
N TYR A 172 8.11 2.19 -6.20
CA TYR A 172 9.04 2.38 -7.31
C TYR A 172 10.08 1.27 -7.26
N VAL A 173 10.06 0.43 -8.29
CA VAL A 173 10.90 -0.76 -8.37
C VAL A 173 12.04 -0.50 -9.34
N LEU A 174 13.28 -0.59 -8.84
CA LEU A 174 14.45 -0.68 -9.70
C LEU A 174 14.61 -2.13 -10.16
N PRO A 175 14.61 -2.38 -11.47
CA PRO A 175 14.79 -3.72 -11.99
C PRO A 175 16.25 -4.16 -11.84
N GLU A 176 16.46 -5.46 -11.64
CA GLU A 176 17.75 -6.14 -11.81
C GLU A 176 18.92 -5.53 -10.99
N VAL A 177 18.68 -5.16 -9.74
CA VAL A 177 19.73 -4.65 -8.85
C VAL A 177 20.64 -5.79 -8.38
N ILE A 178 21.92 -5.70 -8.73
CA ILE A 178 22.94 -6.72 -8.41
C ILE A 178 23.68 -6.35 -7.13
N CYS A 179 23.75 -7.28 -6.17
CA CYS A 179 24.56 -7.11 -4.97
C CYS A 179 26.05 -7.34 -5.28
N HIS A 180 26.90 -6.33 -5.05
CA HIS A 180 28.35 -6.41 -5.28
C HIS A 180 29.06 -7.47 -4.40
N ASN A 181 28.47 -7.89 -3.29
CA ASN A 181 29.07 -8.86 -2.38
C ASN A 181 28.78 -10.32 -2.77
N CYS A 182 27.54 -10.65 -3.15
CA CYS A 182 27.13 -12.03 -3.42
C CYS A 182 26.56 -12.26 -4.83
N ASN A 183 26.57 -11.25 -5.69
CA ASN A 183 26.04 -11.25 -7.06
C ASN A 183 24.55 -11.63 -7.16
N PHE A 184 23.81 -11.58 -6.05
CA PHE A 184 22.39 -11.82 -6.05
C PHE A 184 21.69 -10.66 -6.77
N CYS A 185 20.97 -10.99 -7.84
CA CYS A 185 20.19 -10.06 -8.65
C CYS A 185 18.73 -10.13 -8.23
N ARG A 186 18.12 -8.97 -7.97
CA ARG A 186 16.70 -8.87 -7.68
C ARG A 186 16.16 -7.49 -8.04
N ASP A 187 14.85 -7.43 -8.19
CA ASP A 187 14.14 -6.17 -8.20
C ASP A 187 14.11 -5.58 -6.77
N LEU A 188 14.29 -4.26 -6.68
CA LEU A 188 14.37 -3.52 -5.42
C LEU A 188 13.26 -2.48 -5.35
N ASP A 189 12.28 -2.63 -4.44
CA ASP A 189 11.25 -1.62 -4.21
C ASP A 189 11.75 -0.56 -3.22
N LEU A 190 12.09 0.63 -3.72
CA LEU A 190 12.68 1.70 -2.92
C LEU A 190 11.73 2.30 -1.89
N CYS A 191 10.43 2.12 -2.08
CA CYS A 191 9.41 2.65 -1.18
C CYS A 191 8.99 1.65 -0.10
N LYS A 192 9.08 0.34 -0.38
CA LYS A 192 8.58 -0.73 0.49
C LYS A 192 9.66 -1.55 1.20
N ASP A 193 10.91 -1.54 0.72
CA ASP A 193 12.03 -2.33 1.27
C ASP A 193 13.02 -1.57 2.19
N PRO A 194 12.70 -0.48 2.93
CA PRO A 194 13.69 0.11 3.82
C PRO A 194 13.97 -0.82 5.02
N SER A 195 15.24 -1.12 5.25
CA SER A 195 15.70 -1.55 6.56
C SER A 195 15.91 -0.31 7.43
N PHE A 196 15.19 -0.24 8.55
CA PHE A 196 15.36 0.82 9.54
C PHE A 196 16.31 0.35 10.64
N SER A 197 17.32 1.16 10.96
CA SER A 197 18.03 1.04 12.23
C SER A 197 17.14 1.58 13.34
N GLN A 198 17.12 0.90 14.50
CA GLN A 198 16.24 1.23 15.63
C GLN A 198 16.48 2.63 16.22
N ASP A 199 17.63 3.24 15.95
CA ASP A 199 18.10 4.43 16.66
C ASP A 199 17.86 5.75 15.91
N GLY A 200 17.29 5.71 14.69
CA GLY A 200 16.88 6.91 13.93
C GLY A 200 18.00 7.91 13.58
N SER A 201 19.25 7.56 13.92
CA SER A 201 20.47 8.34 13.74
C SER A 201 21.15 8.08 12.39
N VAL A 202 20.84 6.93 11.76
CA VAL A 202 21.39 6.53 10.46
C VAL A 202 20.28 6.60 9.41
N LEU A 203 20.62 7.11 8.23
CA LEU A 203 19.74 7.09 7.06
C LEU A 203 19.25 5.65 6.78
N PRO A 204 18.00 5.49 6.32
CA PRO A 204 17.47 4.17 5.97
C PRO A 204 18.30 3.53 4.85
N GLN A 205 18.50 2.22 4.91
CA GLN A 205 19.33 1.48 3.95
C GLN A 205 18.56 0.32 3.34
N TRP A 206 18.95 -0.07 2.13
CA TRP A 206 18.47 -1.28 1.47
C TRP A 206 19.45 -2.41 1.67
N LEU A 207 18.96 -3.56 2.12
CA LEU A 207 19.79 -4.75 2.33
C LEU A 207 19.56 -5.78 1.23
N CYS A 208 20.63 -6.50 0.90
CA CYS A 208 20.55 -7.67 0.05
C CYS A 208 19.79 -8.79 0.77
N SER A 209 18.73 -9.34 0.16
CA SER A 209 17.93 -10.42 0.76
C SER A 209 18.74 -11.69 1.04
N ASN A 210 19.84 -11.91 0.30
CA ASN A 210 20.67 -13.10 0.45
C ASN A 210 21.77 -12.94 1.53
N CYS A 211 22.60 -11.88 1.44
CA CYS A 211 23.76 -11.71 2.33
C CYS A 211 23.59 -10.62 3.40
N GLN A 212 22.46 -9.91 3.42
CA GLN A 212 22.14 -8.82 4.36
C GLN A 212 23.14 -7.64 4.34
N VAL A 213 24.03 -7.57 3.34
CA VAL A 213 24.90 -6.43 3.10
C VAL A 213 24.10 -5.28 2.49
N ALA A 214 24.37 -4.05 2.93
CA ALA A 214 23.74 -2.86 2.41
C ALA A 214 24.14 -2.59 0.95
N TYR A 215 23.16 -2.22 0.13
CA TYR A 215 23.42 -1.72 -1.22
C TYR A 215 24.05 -0.33 -1.15
N ASP A 216 24.95 -0.06 -2.11
CA ASP A 216 25.55 1.26 -2.25
C ASP A 216 24.49 2.27 -2.71
N SER A 217 24.26 3.27 -1.87
CA SER A 217 23.28 4.33 -2.13
C SER A 217 23.65 5.19 -3.33
N SER A 218 24.94 5.35 -3.64
CA SER A 218 25.41 6.13 -4.79
C SER A 218 25.09 5.43 -6.12
N VAL A 219 25.21 4.11 -6.17
CA VAL A 219 24.85 3.29 -7.33
C VAL A 219 23.33 3.35 -7.57
N ILE A 220 22.54 3.25 -6.49
CA ILE A 220 21.08 3.37 -6.57
C ILE A 220 20.67 4.78 -7.02
N GLU A 221 21.32 5.82 -6.48
CA GLU A 221 21.08 7.22 -6.88
C GLU A 221 21.34 7.42 -8.38
N MET A 222 22.46 6.91 -8.91
CA MET A 222 22.77 7.00 -10.33
C MET A 222 21.74 6.22 -11.18
N ALA A 223 21.34 5.02 -10.76
CA ALA A 223 20.32 4.25 -11.45
C ALA A 223 18.96 4.99 -11.50
N LEU A 224 18.62 5.75 -10.46
CA LEU A 224 17.42 6.60 -10.46
C LEU A 224 17.56 7.79 -11.40
N VAL A 225 18.73 8.43 -11.47
CA VAL A 225 18.99 9.50 -12.44
C VAL A 225 18.88 8.97 -13.87
N GLU A 226 19.48 7.82 -14.18
CA GLU A 226 19.33 7.19 -15.49
C GLU A 226 17.87 6.84 -15.80
N ALA A 227 17.12 6.33 -14.82
CA ALA A 227 15.71 6.02 -15.01
C ALA A 227 14.87 7.28 -15.26
N LEU A 228 15.17 8.39 -14.58
CA LEU A 228 14.56 9.69 -14.82
C LEU A 228 14.86 10.19 -16.23
N GLN A 229 16.13 10.11 -16.67
CA GLN A 229 16.54 10.49 -18.02
C GLN A 229 15.86 9.64 -19.09
N LYS A 230 15.75 8.32 -18.90
CA LYS A 230 15.02 7.42 -19.80
C LYS A 230 13.55 7.81 -19.90
N LYS A 231 12.90 8.15 -18.78
CA LYS A 231 11.50 8.63 -18.77
C LYS A 231 11.35 9.98 -19.48
N LEU A 232 12.28 10.91 -19.27
CA LEU A 232 12.28 12.21 -19.94
C LEU A 232 12.45 12.04 -21.46
N MET A 233 13.35 11.15 -21.88
CA MET A 233 13.54 10.81 -23.28
C MET A 233 12.25 10.22 -23.87
N ALA A 234 11.62 9.26 -23.18
CA ALA A 234 10.35 8.68 -23.61
C ALA A 234 9.24 9.74 -23.73
N PHE A 235 9.16 10.68 -22.78
CA PHE A 235 8.19 11.78 -22.83
C PHE A 235 8.46 12.74 -24.01
N THR A 236 9.73 12.99 -24.34
CA THR A 236 10.13 13.89 -25.42
C THR A 236 9.90 13.27 -26.80
N LEU A 237 10.17 11.97 -26.93
CA LEU A 237 10.04 11.20 -28.18
C LEU A 237 8.67 10.53 -28.34
N GLN A 238 7.72 10.81 -27.46
CA GLN A 238 6.42 10.16 -27.46
C GLN A 238 5.65 10.42 -28.76
N ASP A 239 4.85 9.45 -29.16
CA ASP A 239 3.91 9.63 -30.25
C ASP A 239 2.78 10.58 -29.83
N LEU A 240 2.18 11.23 -30.84
CA LEU A 240 0.94 11.96 -30.69
C LEU A 240 -0.20 11.19 -31.36
N VAL A 241 -1.35 11.14 -30.70
CA VAL A 241 -2.53 10.40 -31.19
C VAL A 241 -3.69 11.34 -31.47
N CYS A 242 -4.39 11.11 -32.57
CA CYS A 242 -5.57 11.88 -32.92
C CYS A 242 -6.74 11.57 -31.98
N LEU A 243 -7.39 12.61 -31.46
CA LEU A 243 -8.55 12.46 -30.56
C LEU A 243 -9.79 11.86 -31.24
N LYS A 244 -9.91 12.00 -32.57
CA LYS A 244 -11.08 11.51 -33.34
C LYS A 244 -10.86 10.08 -33.85
N CYS A 245 -9.86 9.86 -34.69
CA CYS A 245 -9.64 8.58 -35.37
C CYS A 245 -8.68 7.64 -34.64
N ARG A 246 -8.05 8.08 -33.54
CA ARG A 246 -7.02 7.33 -32.79
C ARG A 246 -5.77 6.93 -33.60
N GLY A 247 -5.58 7.49 -34.79
CA GLY A 247 -4.37 7.32 -35.58
C GLY A 247 -3.16 8.04 -34.98
N VAL A 248 -1.98 7.45 -35.15
CA VAL A 248 -0.69 8.03 -34.74
C VAL A 248 -0.28 9.14 -35.72
N LYS A 249 0.35 10.20 -35.21
CA LYS A 249 0.86 11.30 -36.03
C LYS A 249 2.14 10.88 -36.76
N GLU A 250 2.08 10.82 -38.08
CA GLU A 250 3.20 10.37 -38.91
C GLU A 250 4.13 11.50 -39.37
N THR A 251 3.69 12.76 -39.30
CA THR A 251 4.45 13.91 -39.82
C THR A 251 4.70 14.97 -38.75
N ASN A 252 5.86 15.62 -38.80
CA ASN A 252 6.26 16.58 -37.76
C ASN A 252 5.47 17.89 -37.82
N MET A 253 5.24 18.42 -39.03
CA MET A 253 4.67 19.77 -39.24
C MET A 253 3.14 19.84 -39.17
N ALA A 254 2.43 18.71 -39.27
CA ALA A 254 0.96 18.72 -39.25
C ALA A 254 0.43 19.19 -37.88
N VAL A 255 -0.40 20.23 -37.85
CA VAL A 255 -1.03 20.72 -36.60
C VAL A 255 -2.28 19.90 -36.28
N TYR A 256 -3.01 19.45 -37.31
CA TYR A 256 -4.21 18.63 -37.19
C TYR A 256 -4.08 17.33 -37.99
N CYS A 257 -4.84 16.32 -37.58
CA CYS A 257 -4.97 15.08 -38.32
C CYS A 257 -5.76 15.30 -39.63
N SER A 258 -5.61 14.40 -40.60
CA SER A 258 -6.37 14.39 -41.86
C SER A 258 -7.90 14.36 -41.65
N CYS A 259 -8.38 13.83 -40.52
CA CYS A 259 -9.78 13.86 -40.10
C CYS A 259 -10.22 15.16 -39.39
N ALA A 260 -9.39 16.21 -39.46
CA ALA A 260 -9.56 17.47 -38.73
C ALA A 260 -9.70 17.28 -37.21
N GLY A 261 -9.02 16.27 -36.65
CA GLY A 261 -8.91 16.03 -35.22
C GLY A 261 -7.64 16.65 -34.64
N GLY A 262 -7.72 17.16 -33.42
CA GLY A 262 -6.52 17.56 -32.66
C GLY A 262 -5.71 16.35 -32.21
N PHE A 263 -4.41 16.56 -31.99
CA PHE A 263 -3.50 15.56 -31.45
C PHE A 263 -3.35 15.71 -29.94
N SER A 264 -3.21 14.59 -29.23
CA SER A 264 -2.93 14.53 -27.79
C SER A 264 -1.68 13.72 -27.50
N LEU A 265 -1.03 14.05 -26.39
CA LEU A 265 0.07 13.28 -25.82
C LEU A 265 -0.38 11.84 -25.51
N THR A 266 0.49 10.88 -25.76
CA THR A 266 0.32 9.48 -25.33
C THR A 266 0.78 9.28 -23.89
N ILE A 267 1.84 9.97 -23.49
CA ILE A 267 2.32 10.10 -22.12
C ILE A 267 1.88 11.46 -21.59
N HIS A 268 0.84 11.47 -20.76
CA HIS A 268 0.32 12.71 -20.19
C HIS A 268 1.30 13.36 -19.22
N THR A 269 1.39 14.69 -19.28
CA THR A 269 2.24 15.50 -18.40
C THR A 269 1.94 15.25 -16.91
N LYS A 270 0.66 15.10 -16.54
CA LYS A 270 0.26 14.79 -15.16
C LYS A 270 0.91 13.50 -14.65
N VAL A 271 0.89 12.44 -15.46
CA VAL A 271 1.48 11.14 -15.10
C VAL A 271 2.99 11.27 -14.95
N PHE A 272 3.65 12.05 -15.83
CA PHE A 272 5.08 12.32 -15.74
C PHE A 272 5.45 13.06 -14.44
N MET A 273 4.68 14.08 -14.05
CA MET A 273 4.90 14.82 -12.80
C MET A 273 4.66 13.98 -11.56
N GLU A 274 3.65 13.11 -11.59
CA GLU A 274 3.41 12.15 -10.51
C GLU A 274 4.63 11.23 -10.30
N GLN A 275 5.31 10.82 -11.38
CA GLN A 275 6.56 10.05 -11.28
C GLN A 275 7.67 10.89 -10.66
N ILE A 276 7.87 12.13 -11.13
CA ILE A 276 8.85 13.07 -10.55
C ILE A 276 8.64 13.25 -9.04
N GLY A 277 7.38 13.33 -8.58
CA GLY A 277 7.05 13.39 -7.16
C GLY A 277 7.59 12.20 -6.36
N ILE A 278 7.49 10.98 -6.91
CA ILE A 278 8.03 9.77 -6.28
C ILE A 278 9.56 9.84 -6.19
N PHE A 279 10.25 10.20 -7.29
CA PHE A 279 11.71 10.36 -7.28
C PHE A 279 12.16 11.42 -6.26
N ARG A 280 11.42 12.52 -6.14
CA ARG A 280 11.71 13.56 -5.14
C ARG A 280 11.55 13.05 -3.71
N ASN A 281 10.49 12.32 -3.42
CA ASN A 281 10.27 11.76 -2.09
C ASN A 281 11.36 10.74 -1.72
N ILE A 282 11.75 9.88 -2.66
CA ILE A 282 12.89 8.95 -2.48
C ILE A 282 14.16 9.77 -2.21
N ALA A 283 14.46 10.78 -3.03
CA ALA A 283 15.68 11.56 -2.87
C ALA A 283 15.76 12.27 -1.51
N GLN A 284 14.64 12.85 -1.05
CA GLN A 284 14.55 13.50 0.26
C GLN A 284 14.70 12.51 1.41
N HIS A 285 14.05 11.35 1.32
CA HIS A 285 14.04 10.36 2.40
C HIS A 285 15.39 9.67 2.59
N TYR A 286 16.14 9.42 1.50
CA TYR A 286 17.44 8.74 1.53
C TYR A 286 18.64 9.69 1.42
N GLY A 287 18.43 11.01 1.32
CA GLY A 287 19.52 11.99 1.28
C GLY A 287 20.30 12.02 -0.04
N MET A 288 19.64 11.76 -1.17
CA MET A 288 20.24 11.72 -2.51
C MET A 288 20.35 13.12 -3.11
N SER A 289 21.49 13.77 -2.89
CA SER A 289 21.72 15.18 -3.28
C SER A 289 21.74 15.41 -4.79
N TYR A 290 22.35 14.51 -5.57
CA TYR A 290 22.52 14.66 -7.02
C TYR A 290 21.20 14.42 -7.75
N LEU A 291 20.44 13.39 -7.33
CA LEU A 291 19.09 13.17 -7.85
C LEU A 291 18.18 14.37 -7.54
N LYS A 292 18.26 14.91 -6.32
CA LYS A 292 17.47 16.10 -5.94
C LYS A 292 17.79 17.31 -6.81
N GLU A 293 19.06 17.61 -7.04
CA GLU A 293 19.48 18.71 -7.91
C GLU A 293 18.98 18.53 -9.34
N THR A 294 19.06 17.31 -9.87
CA THR A 294 18.54 16.97 -11.21
C THR A 294 17.03 17.20 -11.31
N LEU A 295 16.26 16.83 -10.28
CA LEU A 295 14.82 17.03 -10.23
C LEU A 295 14.46 18.52 -10.08
N ASP A 296 15.20 19.26 -9.27
CA ASP A 296 14.98 20.69 -9.05
C ASP A 296 15.26 21.48 -10.33
N TRP A 297 16.33 21.14 -11.07
CA TRP A 297 16.61 21.70 -12.39
C TRP A 297 15.48 21.43 -13.38
N LEU A 298 14.98 20.20 -13.44
CA LEU A 298 13.90 19.81 -14.36
C LEU A 298 12.61 20.60 -14.11
N GLN A 299 12.30 20.90 -12.84
CA GLN A 299 11.14 21.71 -12.48
C GLN A 299 11.33 23.20 -12.80
N LEU A 300 12.53 23.74 -12.58
CA LEU A 300 12.83 25.13 -12.91
C LEU A 300 12.66 25.40 -14.42
N GLN A 301 13.04 24.45 -15.27
CA GLN A 301 12.84 24.55 -16.72
C GLN A 301 11.38 24.39 -17.15
N ASN A 302 10.48 23.95 -16.27
CA ASN A 302 9.07 23.68 -16.58
C ASN A 302 8.10 24.34 -15.58
N PRO A 303 8.05 25.69 -15.48
CA PRO A 303 7.24 26.38 -14.47
C PRO A 303 5.74 26.12 -14.60
N GLN A 304 5.26 25.90 -15.84
CA GLN A 304 3.85 25.72 -16.18
C GLN A 304 3.29 24.35 -15.81
N VAL A 305 4.12 23.47 -15.26
CA VAL A 305 3.79 22.06 -15.00
C VAL A 305 3.58 21.79 -13.49
N GLY A 306 3.76 22.83 -12.65
CA GLY A 306 3.66 22.75 -11.18
C GLY A 306 2.32 23.15 -10.56
N HIS A 307 1.25 23.32 -11.34
CA HIS A 307 -0.09 23.67 -10.86
C HIS A 307 -1.16 22.65 -11.28
#